data_AF-A0A848UY99-F1
#
_entry.id   AF-A0A848UY99-F1
#
_cell.length_a   1.000
_cell.length_b   1.000
_cell.length_c   1.000
_cell.angle_alpha   90.00
_cell.angle_beta   90.00
_cell.angle_gamma   90.00
#
_symmetry.space_group_name_H-M   'P 1'
#
loop_
_entity.id
_entity.type
_entity.pdbx_description
1 polymer ?
#
loop_
_entity_poly.entity_id
_entity_poly.type
_entity_poly.pdbx_seq_one_letter_code
_entity_poly.pdbx_strand_id
1 'polypeptide(L)'
;PLQHLGITLNGTTYFTNTEGQFSTPITGPTEATFSLEGLYSSVNTGGVVPSTTLLLADGDTDISLTQMANEKEVSAYSSVNRIHDHMKVWLPDYTVLDAPMITNIDVAGECNAFYDGNINFFDAGGGCNASSLIADVVWHEYGHAINGTYYQDNGLFFSNGAMNEGYADFWAMSLSDSPIVGEGFFADSGDGIRRYDIDPKIYPQDLVGEVHADGEIICGAWYDTHLLMGANWNATMELFIETYNGFQATGFNGNEGQIFFDVLLDALQADDTNEDLSDGTPNDIAIVEGFAMHGIYLLSGAQIEHADVFTAPADELLTLQAEIDIDFPFNIYLQEAKLYYRFNNEIVWLQTPLDNPVDNVFEATIDAQPEGTVVSYFFGLIDIYDNITTVEPTGAFQDDPTLPYFTLIGMNKVLEHDSDISEDLGEFETGVASDLATAGQWELNIPIGSYANLDDPETIMSPNMDHTPDDDGELCFITQQAASPTGSMYDTDVD
;
A
#
# COMPACT_ATOMS: atom_id res chain seq x y z
N PRO A 1 -24.58 22.35 -13.19
CA PRO A 1 -24.09 23.47 -14.03
C PRO A 1 -22.64 23.19 -14.44
N LEU A 2 -22.21 23.63 -15.63
CA LEU A 2 -20.81 23.40 -16.06
C LEU A 2 -19.93 24.55 -15.56
N GLN A 3 -18.97 24.23 -14.70
CA GLN A 3 -17.98 25.15 -14.16
C GLN A 3 -16.86 25.39 -15.18
N HIS A 4 -16.25 26.57 -15.14
CA HIS A 4 -15.07 26.93 -15.93
C HIS A 4 -15.19 26.75 -17.44
N LEU A 5 -16.41 26.67 -17.97
CA LEU A 5 -16.71 26.37 -19.37
C LEU A 5 -16.37 27.55 -20.27
N GLY A 6 -15.63 27.29 -21.34
CA GLY A 6 -15.29 28.26 -22.36
C GLY A 6 -16.49 28.63 -23.24
N ILE A 7 -16.74 29.92 -23.36
CA ILE A 7 -17.83 30.49 -24.17
C ILE A 7 -17.27 31.60 -25.04
N THR A 8 -17.25 31.37 -26.35
CA THR A 8 -16.69 32.32 -27.31
C THR A 8 -17.78 33.22 -27.89
N LEU A 9 -17.68 34.53 -27.63
CA LEU A 9 -18.55 35.57 -28.21
C LEU A 9 -17.69 36.59 -28.94
N ASN A 10 -18.01 36.88 -30.21
CA ASN A 10 -17.27 37.85 -31.04
C ASN A 10 -15.74 37.63 -31.02
N GLY A 11 -15.29 36.38 -30.94
CA GLY A 11 -13.87 36.00 -30.88
C GLY A 11 -13.19 36.20 -29.52
N THR A 12 -13.94 36.56 -28.46
CA THR A 12 -13.46 36.60 -27.08
C THR A 12 -14.03 35.42 -26.29
N THR A 13 -13.17 34.68 -25.60
CA THR A 13 -13.58 33.58 -24.72
C THR A 13 -13.83 34.11 -23.31
N TYR A 14 -15.01 33.80 -22.79
CA TYR A 14 -15.41 33.99 -21.40
C TYR A 14 -15.49 32.63 -20.73
N PHE A 15 -15.39 32.58 -19.42
CA PHE A 15 -15.51 31.34 -18.65
C PHE A 15 -16.66 31.44 -17.66
N THR A 16 -17.36 30.32 -17.45
CA THR A 16 -18.28 30.23 -16.32
C THR A 16 -17.51 30.16 -15.01
N ASN A 17 -18.10 30.67 -13.93
CA ASN A 17 -17.56 30.56 -12.58
C ASN A 17 -17.90 29.19 -11.93
N THR A 18 -17.59 29.04 -10.64
CA THR A 18 -17.89 27.86 -9.81
C THR A 18 -19.39 27.54 -9.68
N GLU A 19 -20.27 28.49 -9.96
CA GLU A 19 -21.73 28.26 -10.01
C GLU A 19 -22.23 27.96 -11.43
N GLY A 20 -21.34 27.91 -12.42
CA GLY A 20 -21.68 27.71 -13.83
C GLY A 20 -22.29 28.96 -14.50
N GLN A 21 -22.03 30.14 -13.96
CA GLN A 21 -22.54 31.43 -14.44
C GLN A 21 -21.44 32.23 -15.14
N PHE A 22 -21.78 32.97 -16.19
CA PHE A 22 -20.86 33.94 -16.80
C PHE A 22 -21.61 35.24 -17.11
N SER A 23 -20.86 36.33 -17.20
CA SER A 23 -21.40 37.63 -17.61
C SER A 23 -20.50 38.24 -18.68
N THR A 24 -21.10 39.04 -19.57
CA THR A 24 -20.40 39.68 -20.68
C THR A 24 -20.91 41.11 -20.89
N PRO A 25 -20.04 42.08 -21.24
CA PRO A 25 -20.46 43.43 -21.60
C PRO A 25 -21.05 43.52 -23.02
N ILE A 26 -21.05 42.41 -23.78
CA ILE A 26 -21.59 42.37 -25.14
C ILE A 26 -23.12 42.45 -25.08
N THR A 27 -23.69 43.42 -25.79
CA THR A 27 -25.13 43.69 -25.80
C THR A 27 -25.81 43.19 -27.07
N GLY A 28 -27.08 42.81 -26.93
CA GLY A 28 -27.98 42.39 -28.00
C GLY A 28 -27.88 40.90 -28.31
N PRO A 29 -28.81 40.38 -29.16
CA PRO A 29 -28.76 39.01 -29.62
C PRO A 29 -27.41 38.72 -30.29
N THR A 30 -26.55 37.97 -29.60
CA THR A 30 -25.20 37.67 -30.07
C THR A 30 -25.00 36.17 -30.13
N GLU A 31 -24.43 35.71 -31.22
CA GLU A 31 -24.08 34.31 -31.38
C GLU A 31 -22.90 33.96 -30.47
N ALA A 32 -23.09 32.96 -29.62
CA ALA A 32 -22.09 32.44 -28.70
C ALA A 32 -21.82 30.97 -29.04
N THR A 33 -20.55 30.61 -29.13
CA THR A 33 -20.12 29.22 -29.27
C THR A 33 -19.74 28.68 -27.91
N PHE A 34 -20.42 27.63 -27.50
CA PHE A 34 -20.12 26.84 -26.32
C PHE A 34 -19.34 25.62 -26.79
N SER A 35 -18.26 25.29 -26.11
CA SER A 35 -17.47 24.08 -26.37
C SER A 35 -17.21 23.41 -25.04
N LEU A 36 -17.17 22.07 -25.01
CA LEU A 36 -16.84 21.30 -23.81
C LEU A 36 -15.33 21.34 -23.52
N GLU A 37 -14.81 22.56 -23.53
CA GLU A 37 -13.44 22.99 -23.33
C GLU A 37 -13.49 24.23 -22.43
N GLY A 38 -12.71 24.21 -21.36
CA GLY A 38 -12.74 25.21 -20.30
C GLY A 38 -11.35 25.54 -19.79
N LEU A 39 -11.26 26.05 -18.56
CA LEU A 39 -9.96 26.35 -17.94
C LEU A 39 -9.14 25.09 -17.68
N TYR A 40 -9.77 24.00 -17.23
CA TYR A 40 -9.07 22.83 -16.68
C TYR A 40 -9.41 21.49 -17.35
N SER A 41 -10.36 21.46 -18.29
CA SER A 41 -10.67 20.26 -19.08
C SER A 41 -10.97 20.63 -20.53
N SER A 42 -10.51 19.79 -21.45
CA SER A 42 -10.88 19.81 -22.86
C SER A 42 -11.33 18.40 -23.27
N VAL A 43 -12.64 18.20 -23.39
CA VAL A 43 -13.21 16.89 -23.73
C VAL A 43 -13.06 16.63 -25.21
N ASN A 44 -12.57 15.44 -25.52
CA ASN A 44 -12.35 14.97 -26.88
C ASN A 44 -12.97 13.58 -27.08
N THR A 45 -13.93 13.48 -27.99
CA THR A 45 -14.55 12.21 -28.40
C THR A 45 -14.27 11.98 -29.88
N GLY A 46 -13.45 10.98 -30.20
CA GLY A 46 -13.12 10.65 -31.59
C GLY A 46 -12.42 11.78 -32.37
N GLY A 47 -11.65 12.64 -31.71
CA GLY A 47 -10.94 13.77 -32.32
C GLY A 47 -11.77 15.06 -32.43
N VAL A 48 -12.92 15.12 -31.76
CA VAL A 48 -13.84 16.26 -31.79
C VAL A 48 -14.11 16.74 -30.36
N VAL A 49 -13.97 18.05 -30.15
CA VAL A 49 -14.48 18.73 -28.95
C VAL A 49 -15.96 19.05 -29.16
N PRO A 50 -16.89 18.50 -28.35
CA PRO A 50 -18.31 18.78 -28.47
C PRO A 50 -18.58 20.28 -28.36
N SER A 51 -19.37 20.83 -29.28
CA SER A 51 -19.66 22.26 -29.32
C SER A 51 -21.02 22.57 -29.95
N THR A 52 -21.59 23.71 -29.56
CA THR A 52 -22.85 24.21 -30.11
C THR A 52 -22.84 25.72 -30.15
N THR A 53 -23.68 26.28 -31.00
CA THR A 53 -23.78 27.72 -31.20
C THR A 53 -25.21 28.17 -30.91
N LEU A 54 -25.35 29.12 -30.00
CA LEU A 54 -26.64 29.63 -29.53
C LEU A 54 -26.68 31.16 -29.62
N LEU A 55 -27.87 31.70 -29.90
CA LEU A 55 -28.10 33.14 -29.88
C LEU A 55 -28.45 33.57 -28.46
N LEU A 56 -27.58 34.32 -27.81
CA LEU A 56 -27.79 34.84 -26.46
C LEU A 56 -28.49 36.17 -26.51
N ALA A 57 -29.62 36.29 -25.81
CA ALA A 57 -30.32 37.55 -25.62
C ALA A 57 -29.83 38.27 -24.36
N ASP A 58 -30.11 39.57 -24.27
CA ASP A 58 -29.82 40.35 -23.07
C ASP A 58 -30.65 39.85 -21.87
N GLY A 59 -30.03 39.88 -20.69
CA GLY A 59 -30.64 39.50 -19.41
C GLY A 59 -30.28 38.09 -18.95
N ASP A 60 -30.70 37.76 -17.73
CA ASP A 60 -30.41 36.46 -17.12
C ASP A 60 -31.22 35.37 -17.84
N THR A 61 -30.51 34.40 -18.42
CA THR A 61 -31.12 33.29 -19.16
C THR A 61 -30.44 31.98 -18.79
N ASP A 62 -31.25 30.94 -18.54
CA ASP A 62 -30.75 29.58 -18.37
C ASP A 62 -30.49 28.96 -19.74
N ILE A 63 -29.30 28.41 -19.92
CA ILE A 63 -28.86 27.80 -21.17
C ILE A 63 -28.82 26.29 -20.98
N SER A 64 -29.69 25.57 -21.68
CA SER A 64 -29.61 24.11 -21.73
C SER A 64 -28.60 23.68 -22.78
N LEU A 65 -27.57 22.97 -22.34
CA LEU A 65 -26.49 22.43 -23.18
C LEU A 65 -26.68 20.95 -23.52
N THR A 66 -27.86 20.39 -23.23
CA THR A 66 -28.21 18.97 -23.42
C THR A 66 -28.13 18.47 -24.88
N GLN A 67 -28.08 19.38 -25.87
CA GLN A 67 -27.86 19.02 -27.28
C GLN A 67 -26.41 19.19 -27.73
N MET A 68 -25.53 19.75 -26.91
CA MET A 68 -24.12 19.97 -27.25
C MET A 68 -23.30 18.69 -27.12
N ALA A 69 -23.51 17.96 -26.03
CA ALA A 69 -22.68 16.86 -25.59
C ALA A 69 -23.54 15.76 -24.97
N ASN A 70 -23.05 14.53 -25.03
CA ASN A 70 -23.69 13.39 -24.40
C ASN A 70 -23.34 13.33 -22.88
N GLU A 71 -23.98 12.43 -22.15
CA GLU A 71 -23.82 12.33 -20.70
C GLU A 71 -22.39 11.96 -20.27
N LYS A 72 -21.71 11.08 -21.01
CA LYS A 72 -20.31 10.67 -20.74
C LYS A 72 -19.37 11.86 -20.81
N GLU A 73 -19.52 12.66 -21.86
CA GLU A 73 -18.73 13.87 -22.09
C GLU A 73 -18.96 14.91 -20.98
N VAL A 74 -20.23 15.20 -20.66
CA VAL A 74 -20.61 16.18 -19.64
C VAL A 74 -20.16 15.74 -18.23
N SER A 75 -20.29 14.45 -17.92
CA SER A 75 -19.84 13.85 -16.67
C SER A 75 -18.34 14.03 -16.49
N ALA A 76 -17.53 13.60 -17.46
CA ALA A 76 -16.08 13.72 -17.37
C ALA A 76 -15.63 15.18 -17.25
N TYR A 77 -16.16 16.07 -18.10
CA TYR A 77 -15.85 17.51 -18.01
C TYR A 77 -16.16 18.06 -16.61
N SER A 78 -17.33 17.73 -16.06
CA SER A 78 -17.73 18.22 -14.74
C SER A 78 -16.84 17.65 -13.64
N SER A 79 -16.47 16.37 -13.72
CA SER A 79 -15.67 15.70 -12.69
C SER A 79 -14.24 16.24 -12.67
N VAL A 80 -13.60 16.45 -13.82
CA VAL A 80 -12.25 17.04 -13.91
C VAL A 80 -12.19 18.42 -13.26
N ASN A 81 -13.16 19.29 -13.56
CA ASN A 81 -13.18 20.63 -12.97
C ASN A 81 -13.36 20.58 -11.45
N ARG A 82 -14.14 19.63 -10.92
CA ARG A 82 -14.33 19.47 -9.47
C ARG A 82 -13.07 19.02 -8.75
N ILE A 83 -12.35 18.03 -9.29
CA ILE A 83 -11.10 17.57 -8.67
C ILE A 83 -9.98 18.59 -8.82
N HIS A 84 -9.95 19.34 -9.93
CA HIS A 84 -9.05 20.49 -10.05
C HIS A 84 -9.35 21.54 -8.97
N ASP A 85 -10.61 21.95 -8.79
CA ASP A 85 -10.98 22.92 -7.76
C ASP A 85 -10.66 22.40 -6.34
N HIS A 86 -10.88 21.11 -6.07
CA HIS A 86 -10.49 20.47 -4.81
C HIS A 86 -8.99 20.50 -4.57
N MET A 87 -8.18 20.15 -5.58
CA MET A 87 -6.73 20.28 -5.51
C MET A 87 -6.31 21.73 -5.20
N LYS A 88 -6.96 22.74 -5.79
CA LYS A 88 -6.65 24.16 -5.51
C LYS A 88 -7.01 24.62 -4.10
N VAL A 89 -7.91 23.92 -3.38
CA VAL A 89 -8.15 24.19 -1.95
C VAL A 89 -6.90 23.87 -1.12
N TRP A 90 -6.25 22.76 -1.46
CA TRP A 90 -5.13 22.20 -0.70
C TRP A 90 -3.76 22.66 -1.19
N LEU A 91 -3.62 22.86 -2.49
CA LEU A 91 -2.40 23.29 -3.19
C LEU A 91 -2.67 24.60 -3.95
N PRO A 92 -2.98 25.73 -3.27
CA PRO A 92 -3.41 26.97 -3.92
C PRO A 92 -2.34 27.60 -4.82
N ASP A 93 -1.07 27.46 -4.44
CA ASP A 93 0.08 28.03 -5.16
C ASP A 93 0.60 27.12 -6.29
N TYR A 94 0.13 25.87 -6.36
CA TYR A 94 0.51 24.93 -7.41
C TYR A 94 -0.23 25.26 -8.71
N THR A 95 0.49 25.60 -9.78
CA THR A 95 -0.09 26.17 -11.02
C THR A 95 0.17 25.35 -12.28
N VAL A 96 0.95 24.26 -12.20
CA VAL A 96 1.30 23.45 -13.38
C VAL A 96 0.06 22.85 -14.05
N LEU A 97 -0.94 22.46 -13.26
CA LEU A 97 -2.21 21.94 -13.75
C LEU A 97 -3.28 23.03 -13.98
N ASP A 98 -2.95 24.33 -13.87
CA ASP A 98 -3.86 25.45 -14.21
C ASP A 98 -3.96 25.62 -15.74
N ALA A 99 -4.23 24.52 -16.43
CA ALA A 99 -4.36 24.40 -17.88
C ALA A 99 -5.35 23.28 -18.24
N PRO A 100 -5.94 23.30 -19.45
CA PRO A 100 -6.94 22.31 -19.83
C PRO A 100 -6.33 20.90 -19.95
N MET A 101 -6.77 19.97 -19.10
CA MET A 101 -6.46 18.55 -19.22
C MET A 101 -7.23 17.95 -20.40
N ILE A 102 -6.52 17.35 -21.35
CA ILE A 102 -7.18 16.61 -22.44
C ILE A 102 -7.89 15.41 -21.82
N THR A 103 -9.20 15.36 -22.04
CA THR A 103 -10.12 14.40 -21.43
C THR A 103 -10.74 13.56 -22.55
N ASN A 104 -10.11 12.43 -22.87
CA ASN A 104 -10.52 11.59 -23.98
C ASN A 104 -11.65 10.64 -23.58
N ILE A 105 -12.71 10.62 -24.36
CA ILE A 105 -13.89 9.78 -24.16
C ILE A 105 -14.00 8.78 -25.31
N ASP A 106 -14.49 7.58 -25.00
CA ASP A 106 -14.66 6.46 -25.93
C ASP A 106 -13.35 6.01 -26.58
N VAL A 107 -12.28 5.99 -25.77
CA VAL A 107 -10.99 5.41 -26.16
C VAL A 107 -11.16 3.89 -26.34
N ALA A 108 -10.45 3.33 -27.32
CA ALA A 108 -10.56 1.92 -27.65
C ALA A 108 -10.07 1.02 -26.51
N GLY A 109 -10.93 0.12 -26.05
CA GLY A 109 -10.70 -0.80 -24.94
C GLY A 109 -12.03 -1.13 -24.25
N GLU A 110 -11.97 -1.84 -23.14
CA GLU A 110 -13.12 -2.13 -22.28
C GLU A 110 -12.69 -2.25 -20.82
N CYS A 111 -13.60 -1.95 -19.88
CA CYS A 111 -13.37 -2.08 -18.44
C CYS A 111 -12.09 -1.42 -17.91
N ASN A 112 -11.77 -0.19 -18.34
CA ASN A 112 -10.62 0.54 -17.81
C ASN A 112 -10.75 2.07 -17.94
N ALA A 113 -9.86 2.78 -17.27
CA ALA A 113 -9.47 4.16 -17.52
C ALA A 113 -7.94 4.25 -17.33
N PHE A 114 -7.30 5.30 -17.85
CA PHE A 114 -5.87 5.50 -17.58
C PHE A 114 -5.40 6.94 -17.81
N TYR A 115 -4.31 7.27 -17.14
CA TYR A 115 -3.53 8.49 -17.32
C TYR A 115 -2.23 8.24 -18.09
N ASP A 116 -1.99 9.04 -19.14
CA ASP A 116 -0.77 8.99 -19.96
C ASP A 116 -0.14 10.37 -20.22
N GLY A 117 -0.48 11.33 -19.35
CA GLY A 117 -0.34 12.77 -19.62
C GLY A 117 -1.65 13.42 -20.06
N ASN A 118 -2.59 12.61 -20.57
CA ASN A 118 -4.01 12.92 -20.69
C ASN A 118 -4.80 11.90 -19.85
N ILE A 119 -6.07 12.16 -19.60
CA ILE A 119 -6.97 11.17 -18.98
C ILE A 119 -7.86 10.54 -20.05
N ASN A 120 -8.00 9.21 -20.00
CA ASN A 120 -8.57 8.41 -21.06
C ASN A 120 -9.64 7.46 -20.50
N PHE A 121 -10.86 7.55 -21.03
CA PHE A 121 -12.00 6.77 -20.55
C PHE A 121 -12.56 5.85 -21.63
N PHE A 122 -12.84 4.61 -21.25
CA PHE A 122 -13.42 3.61 -22.13
C PHE A 122 -14.95 3.70 -22.13
N ASP A 123 -15.56 3.31 -23.26
CA ASP A 123 -17.01 3.14 -23.34
C ASP A 123 -17.46 1.89 -22.57
N ALA A 124 -18.77 1.76 -22.34
CA ALA A 124 -19.33 0.57 -21.73
C ALA A 124 -18.99 -0.69 -22.55
N GLY A 125 -18.48 -1.72 -21.88
CA GLY A 125 -17.92 -2.92 -22.50
C GLY A 125 -17.36 -3.85 -21.44
N GLY A 126 -17.08 -5.11 -21.77
CA GLY A 126 -16.49 -6.08 -20.84
C GLY A 126 -17.28 -6.43 -19.57
N GLY A 127 -18.49 -5.89 -19.38
CA GLY A 127 -19.25 -5.97 -18.13
C GLY A 127 -19.21 -4.71 -17.27
N CYS A 128 -18.50 -3.66 -17.71
CA CYS A 128 -18.37 -2.40 -16.99
C CYS A 128 -19.18 -1.27 -17.64
N ASN A 129 -19.60 -0.30 -16.82
CA ASN A 129 -20.14 0.96 -17.31
C ASN A 129 -19.03 1.82 -17.92
N ALA A 130 -19.39 2.83 -18.73
CA ALA A 130 -18.42 3.74 -19.29
C ALA A 130 -17.71 4.51 -18.17
N SER A 131 -16.38 4.44 -18.11
CA SER A 131 -15.61 4.92 -16.94
C SER A 131 -15.74 6.43 -16.72
N SER A 132 -16.00 7.19 -17.78
CA SER A 132 -16.31 8.63 -17.71
C SER A 132 -17.58 9.00 -16.92
N LEU A 133 -18.49 8.05 -16.69
CA LEU A 133 -19.72 8.28 -15.92
C LEU A 133 -19.51 8.13 -14.40
N ILE A 134 -18.34 7.66 -14.00
CA ILE A 134 -18.02 7.28 -12.63
C ILE A 134 -17.05 8.34 -12.11
N ALA A 135 -17.55 9.25 -11.29
CA ALA A 135 -16.87 10.51 -11.02
C ALA A 135 -15.54 10.33 -10.29
N ASP A 136 -15.47 9.41 -9.34
CA ASP A 136 -14.26 9.08 -8.58
C ASP A 136 -13.21 8.34 -9.40
N VAL A 137 -13.58 7.57 -10.42
CA VAL A 137 -12.62 7.08 -11.44
C VAL A 137 -12.00 8.26 -12.20
N VAL A 138 -12.80 9.26 -12.60
CA VAL A 138 -12.26 10.47 -13.24
C VAL A 138 -11.32 11.24 -12.30
N TRP A 139 -11.65 11.28 -11.00
CA TRP A 139 -10.81 11.92 -9.99
C TRP A 139 -9.51 11.17 -9.73
N HIS A 140 -9.55 9.84 -9.70
CA HIS A 140 -8.38 8.96 -9.60
C HIS A 140 -7.40 9.22 -10.76
N GLU A 141 -7.89 9.21 -12.01
CA GLU A 141 -7.03 9.50 -13.17
C GLU A 141 -6.40 10.89 -13.13
N TYR A 142 -7.13 11.87 -12.61
CA TYR A 142 -6.59 13.21 -12.39
C TYR A 142 -5.61 13.23 -11.21
N GLY A 143 -5.80 12.38 -10.20
CA GLY A 143 -4.89 12.15 -9.08
C GLY A 143 -3.49 11.72 -9.54
N HIS A 144 -3.39 10.86 -10.55
CA HIS A 144 -2.10 10.55 -11.17
C HIS A 144 -1.40 11.78 -11.76
N ALA A 145 -2.18 12.70 -12.37
CA ALA A 145 -1.64 13.95 -12.86
C ALA A 145 -1.10 14.80 -11.70
N ILE A 146 -1.85 14.92 -10.60
CA ILE A 146 -1.39 15.65 -9.39
C ILE A 146 -0.07 15.04 -8.90
N ASN A 147 -0.05 13.72 -8.68
CA ASN A 147 1.10 12.94 -8.23
C ASN A 147 2.35 13.18 -9.08
N GLY A 148 2.27 12.87 -10.37
CA GLY A 148 3.43 12.98 -11.26
C GLY A 148 3.91 14.42 -11.43
N THR A 149 2.99 15.36 -11.66
CA THR A 149 3.37 16.73 -12.02
C THR A 149 3.80 17.56 -10.82
N TYR A 150 3.24 17.34 -9.62
CA TYR A 150 3.66 18.04 -8.41
C TYR A 150 5.10 17.69 -8.03
N TYR A 151 5.43 16.39 -8.06
CA TYR A 151 6.80 15.94 -7.79
C TYR A 151 7.76 16.49 -8.85
N GLN A 152 7.35 16.50 -10.12
CA GLN A 152 8.14 17.08 -11.21
C GLN A 152 8.40 18.58 -11.05
N ASP A 153 7.41 19.36 -10.62
CA ASP A 153 7.56 20.81 -10.36
C ASP A 153 8.56 21.09 -9.23
N ASN A 154 8.66 20.15 -8.29
CA ASN A 154 9.64 20.16 -7.21
C ASN A 154 11.00 19.52 -7.59
N GLY A 155 11.20 19.17 -8.86
CA GLY A 155 12.46 18.64 -9.39
C GLY A 155 12.70 17.14 -9.13
N LEU A 156 11.65 16.40 -8.81
CA LEU A 156 11.66 14.98 -8.46
C LEU A 156 10.75 14.17 -9.41
N PHE A 157 10.58 12.87 -9.13
CA PHE A 157 9.71 11.98 -9.87
C PHE A 157 8.91 11.10 -8.93
N PHE A 158 7.61 10.99 -9.16
CA PHE A 158 6.75 10.01 -8.50
C PHE A 158 7.00 8.65 -9.16
N SER A 159 7.73 7.77 -8.49
CA SER A 159 8.34 6.57 -9.08
C SER A 159 7.74 5.26 -8.56
N ASN A 160 7.21 5.25 -7.33
CA ASN A 160 6.54 4.06 -6.79
C ASN A 160 5.08 3.97 -7.29
N GLY A 161 4.74 2.87 -7.92
CA GLY A 161 3.43 2.63 -8.52
C GLY A 161 2.32 2.42 -7.49
N ALA A 162 2.57 1.60 -6.46
CA ALA A 162 1.60 1.33 -5.40
C ALA A 162 1.19 2.62 -4.67
N MET A 163 2.15 3.46 -4.35
CA MET A 163 1.91 4.80 -3.82
C MET A 163 1.11 5.69 -4.77
N ASN A 164 1.36 5.60 -6.08
CA ASN A 164 0.69 6.46 -7.05
C ASN A 164 -0.79 6.10 -7.14
N GLU A 165 -1.11 4.80 -7.17
CA GLU A 165 -2.46 4.25 -7.10
C GLU A 165 -3.15 4.65 -5.78
N GLY A 166 -2.51 4.38 -4.64
CA GLY A 166 -3.08 4.67 -3.33
C GLY A 166 -3.34 6.16 -3.11
N TYR A 167 -2.43 7.04 -3.55
CA TYR A 167 -2.63 8.49 -3.43
C TYR A 167 -3.65 9.02 -4.43
N ALA A 168 -3.77 8.43 -5.62
CA ALA A 168 -4.83 8.78 -6.57
C ALA A 168 -6.22 8.44 -6.00
N ASP A 169 -6.36 7.27 -5.36
CA ASP A 169 -7.57 6.91 -4.61
C ASP A 169 -7.84 7.88 -3.46
N PHE A 170 -6.84 8.22 -2.66
CA PHE A 170 -7.01 9.13 -1.53
C PHE A 170 -7.45 10.55 -1.95
N TRP A 171 -6.90 11.06 -3.06
CA TRP A 171 -7.38 12.29 -3.69
C TRP A 171 -8.85 12.20 -4.11
N ALA A 172 -9.28 11.10 -4.72
CA ALA A 172 -10.66 10.88 -5.09
C ALA A 172 -11.59 10.77 -3.86
N MET A 173 -11.16 10.03 -2.83
CA MET A 173 -11.90 9.81 -1.59
C MET A 173 -12.10 11.09 -0.78
N SER A 174 -11.07 11.92 -0.68
CA SER A 174 -11.17 13.21 0.04
C SER A 174 -12.16 14.19 -0.60
N LEU A 175 -12.50 14.01 -1.87
CA LEU A 175 -13.55 14.76 -2.56
C LEU A 175 -14.91 14.06 -2.52
N SER A 176 -14.93 12.72 -2.57
CA SER A 176 -16.15 11.92 -2.61
C SER A 176 -16.82 11.80 -1.24
N ASP A 177 -16.03 11.87 -0.16
CA ASP A 177 -16.43 11.49 1.20
C ASP A 177 -17.00 10.06 1.23
N SER A 178 -16.35 9.14 0.51
CA SER A 178 -16.76 7.74 0.35
C SER A 178 -15.56 6.80 0.54
N PRO A 179 -15.72 5.67 1.26
CA PRO A 179 -14.72 4.59 1.33
C PRO A 179 -14.68 3.71 0.07
N ILE A 180 -15.57 3.94 -0.88
CA ILE A 180 -15.71 3.15 -2.09
C ILE A 180 -15.14 3.96 -3.25
N VAL A 181 -14.22 3.37 -4.00
CA VAL A 181 -13.71 3.93 -5.25
C VAL A 181 -14.32 3.18 -6.43
N GLY A 182 -14.90 3.94 -7.35
CA GLY A 182 -15.48 3.44 -8.58
C GLY A 182 -16.88 2.85 -8.40
N GLU A 183 -17.67 3.30 -7.43
CA GLU A 183 -19.02 2.77 -7.20
C GLU A 183 -19.87 2.81 -8.49
N GLY A 184 -20.41 1.66 -8.90
CA GLY A 184 -21.13 1.51 -10.16
C GLY A 184 -20.26 1.19 -11.38
N PHE A 185 -18.98 0.85 -11.20
CA PHE A 185 -18.10 0.42 -12.28
C PHE A 185 -18.55 -0.88 -12.93
N PHE A 186 -18.87 -1.88 -12.13
CA PHE A 186 -19.37 -3.16 -12.63
C PHE A 186 -20.87 -3.07 -12.92
N ALA A 187 -21.28 -3.25 -14.18
CA ALA A 187 -22.64 -2.97 -14.64
C ALA A 187 -23.68 -3.99 -14.15
N ASP A 188 -23.24 -5.19 -13.78
CA ASP A 188 -24.08 -6.29 -13.35
C ASP A 188 -24.42 -6.27 -11.86
N SER A 189 -23.47 -5.83 -11.01
CA SER A 189 -23.67 -5.72 -9.56
C SER A 189 -23.90 -4.29 -9.08
N GLY A 190 -23.32 -3.30 -9.78
CA GLY A 190 -23.21 -1.92 -9.30
C GLY A 190 -22.09 -1.73 -8.28
N ASP A 191 -21.24 -2.74 -8.06
CA ASP A 191 -20.14 -2.66 -7.10
C ASP A 191 -19.04 -1.70 -7.57
N GLY A 192 -18.26 -1.23 -6.60
CA GLY A 192 -17.03 -0.47 -6.82
C GLY A 192 -15.84 -1.34 -7.19
N ILE A 193 -14.71 -0.69 -7.50
CA ILE A 193 -13.44 -1.36 -7.80
C ILE A 193 -12.73 -1.72 -6.49
N ARG A 194 -12.68 -0.77 -5.54
CA ARG A 194 -11.97 -0.91 -4.25
C ARG A 194 -12.81 -0.36 -3.09
N ARG A 195 -12.54 -0.88 -1.89
CA ARG A 195 -13.27 -0.58 -0.64
C ARG A 195 -12.30 -0.48 0.53
N TYR A 196 -12.37 0.62 1.26
CA TYR A 196 -11.44 0.91 2.38
C TYR A 196 -12.09 0.80 3.77
N ASP A 197 -13.38 0.53 3.86
CA ASP A 197 -14.11 0.38 5.13
C ASP A 197 -14.34 -1.08 5.55
N ILE A 198 -13.84 -2.04 4.78
CA ILE A 198 -13.94 -3.48 5.02
C ILE A 198 -12.64 -4.16 4.54
N ASP A 199 -12.30 -5.30 5.15
CA ASP A 199 -11.21 -6.19 4.74
C ASP A 199 -9.89 -5.45 4.41
N PRO A 200 -9.30 -4.71 5.38
CA PRO A 200 -8.12 -3.87 5.15
C PRO A 200 -6.93 -4.71 4.67
N LYS A 201 -6.15 -4.14 3.76
CA LYS A 201 -4.93 -4.74 3.20
C LYS A 201 -3.73 -4.50 4.10
N ILE A 202 -3.03 -5.57 4.49
CA ILE A 202 -1.98 -5.54 5.52
C ILE A 202 -0.63 -5.87 4.91
N TYR A 203 0.37 -5.00 5.10
CA TYR A 203 1.75 -5.28 4.74
C TYR A 203 2.42 -6.21 5.78
N PRO A 204 3.26 -7.19 5.35
CA PRO A 204 3.56 -7.56 3.97
C PRO A 204 2.61 -8.61 3.38
N GLN A 205 1.62 -9.12 4.12
CA GLN A 205 0.80 -10.28 3.74
C GLN A 205 0.01 -10.07 2.44
N ASP A 206 -0.49 -8.86 2.22
CA ASP A 206 -1.24 -8.49 1.03
C ASP A 206 -0.37 -7.87 -0.07
N LEU A 207 0.96 -7.82 0.10
CA LEU A 207 1.86 -7.33 -0.94
C LEU A 207 2.04 -8.41 -2.02
N VAL A 208 1.54 -8.15 -3.23
CA VAL A 208 1.46 -9.13 -4.33
C VAL A 208 2.19 -8.71 -5.60
N GLY A 209 2.87 -7.56 -5.59
CA GLY A 209 3.63 -7.05 -6.74
C GLY A 209 2.76 -6.35 -7.80
N GLU A 210 1.48 -6.15 -7.50
CA GLU A 210 0.52 -5.50 -8.38
C GLU A 210 0.17 -4.13 -7.80
N VAL A 211 0.52 -3.07 -8.52
CA VAL A 211 0.48 -1.70 -7.99
C VAL A 211 -0.92 -1.26 -7.51
N HIS A 212 -2.00 -1.73 -8.13
CA HIS A 212 -3.35 -1.35 -7.71
C HIS A 212 -3.74 -2.06 -6.41
N ALA A 213 -3.40 -3.33 -6.25
CA ALA A 213 -3.61 -4.09 -5.02
C ALA A 213 -2.70 -3.62 -3.88
N ASP A 214 -1.42 -3.43 -4.16
CA ASP A 214 -0.42 -2.98 -3.18
C ASP A 214 -0.72 -1.53 -2.71
N GLY A 215 -1.27 -0.69 -3.60
CA GLY A 215 -1.68 0.67 -3.29
C GLY A 215 -2.85 0.77 -2.29
N GLU A 216 -3.66 -0.28 -2.16
CA GLU A 216 -4.75 -0.32 -1.18
C GLU A 216 -4.22 -0.30 0.27
N ILE A 217 -3.00 -0.79 0.50
CA ILE A 217 -2.36 -0.79 1.83
C ILE A 217 -2.16 0.65 2.31
N ILE A 218 -1.50 1.48 1.50
CA ILE A 218 -1.16 2.85 1.90
C ILE A 218 -2.37 3.79 1.88
N CYS A 219 -3.31 3.59 0.94
CA CYS A 219 -4.57 4.34 0.95
C CYS A 219 -5.43 3.96 2.15
N GLY A 220 -5.48 2.67 2.50
CA GLY A 220 -6.15 2.18 3.69
C GLY A 220 -5.57 2.79 4.97
N ALA A 221 -4.24 2.78 5.12
CA ALA A 221 -3.57 3.41 6.27
C ALA A 221 -3.99 4.87 6.47
N TRP A 222 -3.99 5.66 5.39
CA TRP A 222 -4.46 7.04 5.43
C TRP A 222 -5.96 7.16 5.74
N TYR A 223 -6.79 6.25 5.23
CA TYR A 223 -8.23 6.25 5.48
C TYR A 223 -8.57 5.86 6.92
N ASP A 224 -7.89 4.88 7.51
CA ASP A 224 -8.09 4.53 8.92
C ASP A 224 -7.54 5.61 9.85
N THR A 225 -6.40 6.23 9.52
CA THR A 225 -5.94 7.45 10.22
C THR A 225 -7.00 8.57 10.13
N HIS A 226 -7.63 8.78 8.96
CA HIS A 226 -8.72 9.73 8.81
C HIS A 226 -9.90 9.43 9.75
N LEU A 227 -10.32 8.16 9.85
CA LEU A 227 -11.39 7.75 10.76
C LEU A 227 -11.01 7.97 12.23
N LEU A 228 -9.78 7.63 12.63
CA LEU A 228 -9.25 7.82 13.98
C LEU A 228 -9.09 9.30 14.36
N MET A 229 -8.81 10.17 13.39
CA MET A 229 -8.84 11.64 13.52
C MET A 229 -10.28 12.21 13.52
N GLY A 230 -11.29 11.35 13.63
CA GLY A 230 -12.70 11.72 13.76
C GLY A 230 -13.42 11.95 12.43
N ALA A 231 -12.94 11.32 11.35
CA ALA A 231 -13.46 11.48 9.99
C ALA A 231 -13.50 12.95 9.53
N ASN A 232 -12.47 13.72 9.90
CA ASN A 232 -12.37 15.13 9.57
C ASN A 232 -11.40 15.36 8.41
N TRP A 233 -11.94 15.39 7.19
CA TRP A 233 -11.15 15.60 5.97
C TRP A 233 -10.30 16.86 6.00
N ASN A 234 -10.71 17.92 6.70
CA ASN A 234 -9.87 19.11 6.77
C ASN A 234 -8.58 18.86 7.56
N ALA A 235 -8.67 18.21 8.72
CA ALA A 235 -7.49 17.88 9.52
C ALA A 235 -6.62 16.83 8.81
N THR A 236 -7.26 15.81 8.23
CA THR A 236 -6.55 14.76 7.49
C THR A 236 -5.85 15.29 6.25
N MET A 237 -6.50 16.14 5.44
CA MET A 237 -5.88 16.68 4.24
C MET A 237 -4.80 17.71 4.56
N GLU A 238 -4.92 18.50 5.64
CA GLU A 238 -3.81 19.33 6.11
C GLU A 238 -2.56 18.47 6.40
N LEU A 239 -2.73 17.40 7.17
CA LEU A 239 -1.66 16.44 7.47
C LEU A 239 -1.11 15.75 6.23
N PHE A 240 -1.99 15.21 5.38
CA PHE A 240 -1.61 14.50 4.15
C PHE A 240 -0.78 15.39 3.23
N ILE A 241 -1.17 16.66 3.04
CA ILE A 241 -0.47 17.58 2.14
C ILE A 241 0.90 17.97 2.67
N GLU A 242 1.04 18.13 3.98
CA GLU A 242 2.34 18.39 4.59
C GLU A 242 3.25 17.16 4.47
N THR A 243 2.71 15.96 4.73
CA THR A 243 3.38 14.66 4.55
C THR A 243 3.78 14.41 3.09
N TYR A 244 2.94 14.82 2.14
CA TYR A 244 3.14 14.67 0.69
C TYR A 244 4.43 15.35 0.20
N ASN A 245 4.95 16.34 0.94
CA ASN A 245 6.21 17.03 0.67
C ASN A 245 7.46 16.27 1.14
N GLY A 246 7.30 15.16 1.87
CA GLY A 246 8.43 14.31 2.28
C GLY A 246 9.05 13.50 1.14
N PHE A 247 8.35 13.40 0.00
CA PHE A 247 8.84 12.80 -1.24
C PHE A 247 9.21 11.30 -1.18
N GLN A 248 8.66 10.56 -0.22
CA GLN A 248 8.77 9.09 -0.10
C GLN A 248 8.53 8.33 -1.43
N ALA A 249 7.68 8.85 -2.32
CA ALA A 249 7.26 8.20 -3.55
C ALA A 249 8.32 8.26 -4.65
N THR A 250 9.46 8.88 -4.36
CA THR A 250 10.65 8.84 -5.23
C THR A 250 11.34 7.48 -5.21
N GLY A 251 11.05 6.61 -4.23
CA GLY A 251 11.49 5.23 -4.21
C GLY A 251 10.94 4.40 -5.37
N PHE A 252 11.61 3.30 -5.71
CA PHE A 252 11.19 2.40 -6.79
C PHE A 252 10.23 1.32 -6.29
N ASN A 253 9.44 0.74 -7.21
CA ASN A 253 8.66 -0.47 -6.95
C ASN A 253 9.54 -1.58 -6.33
N GLY A 254 8.97 -2.38 -5.45
CA GLY A 254 9.66 -3.42 -4.68
C GLY A 254 10.31 -2.91 -3.39
N ASN A 255 10.17 -1.62 -3.07
CA ASN A 255 10.63 -1.04 -1.80
C ASN A 255 9.46 -0.52 -0.95
N GLU A 256 8.25 -1.04 -1.19
CA GLU A 256 7.00 -0.60 -0.53
C GLU A 256 7.13 -0.62 1.00
N GLY A 257 7.80 -1.62 1.57
CA GLY A 257 8.03 -1.68 3.02
C GLY A 257 8.73 -0.44 3.59
N GLN A 258 9.86 -0.06 3.00
CA GLN A 258 10.60 1.15 3.41
C GLN A 258 9.80 2.41 3.09
N ILE A 259 9.18 2.47 1.91
CA ILE A 259 8.46 3.65 1.44
C ILE A 259 7.23 3.94 2.31
N PHE A 260 6.42 2.93 2.62
CA PHE A 260 5.24 3.06 3.47
C PHE A 260 5.63 3.43 4.91
N PHE A 261 6.74 2.87 5.40
CA PHE A 261 7.33 3.28 6.65
C PHE A 261 7.76 4.76 6.64
N ASP A 262 8.40 5.22 5.58
CA ASP A 262 8.80 6.63 5.44
C ASP A 262 7.56 7.55 5.44
N VAL A 263 6.43 7.13 4.86
CA VAL A 263 5.17 7.89 4.95
C VAL A 263 4.70 8.06 6.40
N LEU A 264 4.75 6.99 7.21
CA LEU A 264 4.39 7.07 8.63
C LEU A 264 5.27 8.09 9.36
N LEU A 265 6.58 8.09 9.08
CA LEU A 265 7.50 9.04 9.69
C LEU A 265 7.21 10.47 9.24
N ASP A 266 7.05 10.70 7.94
CA ASP A 266 6.75 12.02 7.39
C ASP A 266 5.41 12.55 7.95
N ALA A 267 4.43 11.66 8.20
CA ALA A 267 3.17 12.03 8.85
C ALA A 267 3.38 12.49 10.29
N LEU A 268 4.19 11.80 11.09
CA LEU A 268 4.51 12.26 12.44
C LEU A 268 5.29 13.58 12.41
N GLN A 269 6.23 13.75 11.49
CA GLN A 269 6.97 15.01 11.35
C GLN A 269 6.07 16.17 10.94
N ALA A 270 5.12 15.92 10.04
CA ALA A 270 4.12 16.89 9.59
C ALA A 270 3.13 17.27 10.71
N ASP A 271 2.78 16.31 11.57
CA ASP A 271 1.89 16.57 12.71
C ASP A 271 2.59 17.30 13.86
N ASP A 272 3.92 17.21 13.95
CA ASP A 272 4.71 17.84 15.00
C ASP A 272 4.64 19.38 14.98
N THR A 273 4.63 19.99 16.16
CA THR A 273 4.43 21.44 16.33
C THR A 273 5.64 22.15 16.94
N ASN A 274 6.67 21.42 17.36
CA ASN A 274 7.83 21.98 18.07
C ASN A 274 9.21 21.48 17.59
N GLU A 275 9.26 20.69 16.51
CA GLU A 275 10.46 20.03 15.98
C GLU A 275 11.11 19.04 16.98
N ASP A 276 10.31 18.48 17.90
CA ASP A 276 10.72 17.54 18.95
C ASP A 276 9.76 16.36 19.07
N LEU A 277 9.98 15.34 18.25
CA LEU A 277 9.22 14.08 18.26
C LEU A 277 9.27 13.32 19.60
N SER A 278 10.15 13.68 20.54
CA SER A 278 10.31 12.93 21.79
C SER A 278 9.21 13.18 22.82
N ASP A 279 8.40 14.22 22.65
CA ASP A 279 7.22 14.48 23.49
C ASP A 279 5.88 14.10 22.83
N GLY A 280 5.95 13.40 21.69
CA GLY A 280 4.79 12.98 20.90
C GLY A 280 4.27 14.10 19.99
N THR A 281 3.30 13.77 19.14
CA THR A 281 2.66 14.75 18.22
C THR A 281 1.16 14.85 18.53
N PRO A 282 0.47 15.94 18.16
CA PRO A 282 -0.95 16.16 18.47
C PRO A 282 -1.90 14.98 18.16
N ASN A 283 -1.62 14.24 17.09
CA ASN A 283 -2.41 13.13 16.56
C ASN A 283 -1.60 11.83 16.42
N ASP A 284 -0.44 11.71 17.09
CA ASP A 284 0.45 10.55 16.98
C ASP A 284 -0.26 9.21 17.19
N ILE A 285 -1.13 9.09 18.19
CA ILE A 285 -1.91 7.87 18.47
C ILE A 285 -2.76 7.49 17.26
N ALA A 286 -3.46 8.45 16.64
CA ALA A 286 -4.34 8.17 15.50
C ALA A 286 -3.54 7.84 14.23
N ILE A 287 -2.39 8.47 14.04
CA ILE A 287 -1.48 8.20 12.92
C ILE A 287 -0.90 6.80 13.08
N VAL A 288 -0.26 6.51 14.22
CA VAL A 288 0.38 5.21 14.47
C VAL A 288 -0.63 4.07 14.47
N GLU A 289 -1.79 4.23 15.09
CA GLU A 289 -2.83 3.19 15.10
C GLU A 289 -3.38 2.93 13.68
N GLY A 290 -3.63 3.98 12.88
CA GLY A 290 -4.11 3.83 11.51
C GLY A 290 -3.11 3.11 10.59
N PHE A 291 -1.83 3.42 10.70
CA PHE A 291 -0.79 2.72 9.94
C PHE A 291 -0.54 1.29 10.46
N ALA A 292 -0.61 1.08 11.77
CA ALA A 292 -0.48 -0.25 12.39
C ALA A 292 -1.59 -1.22 11.97
N MET A 293 -2.80 -0.74 11.71
CA MET A 293 -3.91 -1.54 11.14
C MET A 293 -3.58 -2.11 9.76
N HIS A 294 -2.61 -1.51 9.06
CA HIS A 294 -2.14 -1.91 7.74
C HIS A 294 -0.72 -2.52 7.76
N GLY A 295 -0.22 -2.90 8.95
CA GLY A 295 1.07 -3.58 9.10
C GLY A 295 2.29 -2.67 8.96
N ILE A 296 2.11 -1.35 9.09
CA ILE A 296 3.19 -0.36 8.99
C ILE A 296 3.48 0.18 10.40
N TYR A 297 4.64 -0.17 10.96
CA TYR A 297 4.97 0.12 12.36
C TYR A 297 6.22 1.01 12.52
N LEU A 298 6.30 1.77 13.62
CA LEU A 298 7.37 2.75 13.88
C LEU A 298 8.79 2.19 14.00
N LEU A 299 8.93 0.91 14.35
CA LEU A 299 10.25 0.28 14.46
C LEU A 299 10.51 -0.71 13.33
N SER A 300 9.72 -0.72 12.24
CA SER A 300 9.88 -1.69 11.14
C SER A 300 11.27 -1.65 10.49
N GLY A 301 12.01 -0.54 10.60
CA GLY A 301 13.40 -0.42 10.17
C GLY A 301 14.45 -0.91 11.18
N ALA A 302 14.06 -1.32 12.39
CA ALA A 302 14.97 -1.84 13.40
C ALA A 302 15.54 -3.21 13.00
N GLN A 303 16.81 -3.43 13.29
CA GLN A 303 17.47 -4.71 13.04
C GLN A 303 17.69 -5.45 14.36
N ILE A 304 17.33 -6.72 14.39
CA ILE A 304 17.60 -7.61 15.53
C ILE A 304 18.53 -8.70 15.04
N GLU A 305 19.75 -8.73 15.56
CA GLU A 305 20.72 -9.80 15.29
C GLU A 305 20.82 -10.73 16.50
N HIS A 306 20.61 -12.03 16.30
CA HIS A 306 20.72 -13.05 17.33
C HIS A 306 21.70 -14.15 16.90
N ALA A 307 22.58 -14.57 17.79
CA ALA A 307 23.40 -15.75 17.60
C ALA A 307 22.71 -16.97 18.22
N ASP A 308 22.34 -17.92 17.37
CA ASP A 308 21.59 -19.13 17.77
C ASP A 308 22.21 -19.89 18.94
N VAL A 309 21.37 -20.20 19.92
CA VAL A 309 21.72 -21.06 21.05
C VAL A 309 21.06 -22.42 20.89
N PHE A 310 21.66 -23.29 20.09
CA PHE A 310 21.08 -24.62 19.80
C PHE A 310 20.96 -25.55 21.02
N THR A 311 21.88 -25.43 22.00
CA THR A 311 21.88 -26.29 23.19
C THR A 311 22.29 -25.52 24.45
N ALA A 312 21.67 -25.83 25.58
CA ALA A 312 22.05 -25.27 26.89
C ALA A 312 22.06 -26.34 28.00
N PRO A 313 22.87 -26.19 29.07
CA PRO A 313 22.86 -27.10 30.22
C PRO A 313 21.52 -27.13 30.96
N ALA A 314 21.17 -28.27 31.55
CA ALA A 314 19.91 -28.45 32.29
C ALA A 314 19.92 -27.87 33.72
N ASP A 315 21.10 -27.58 34.26
CA ASP A 315 21.29 -27.09 35.64
C ASP A 315 21.74 -25.63 35.72
N GLU A 316 21.75 -24.92 34.58
CA GLU A 316 22.13 -23.51 34.46
C GLU A 316 20.96 -22.69 33.88
N LEU A 317 21.04 -21.36 34.02
CA LEU A 317 20.12 -20.46 33.33
C LEU A 317 20.42 -20.48 31.83
N LEU A 318 19.37 -20.47 31.00
CA LEU A 318 19.51 -20.23 29.57
C LEU A 318 19.54 -18.72 29.34
N THR A 319 20.70 -18.21 28.92
CA THR A 319 20.87 -16.81 28.52
C THR A 319 20.72 -16.67 27.01
N LEU A 320 19.85 -15.76 26.57
CA LEU A 320 19.63 -15.42 25.18
C LEU A 320 19.92 -13.92 24.97
N GLN A 321 20.73 -13.60 23.97
CA GLN A 321 21.18 -12.25 23.69
C GLN A 321 20.83 -11.84 22.26
N ALA A 322 20.38 -10.61 22.07
CA ALA A 322 20.17 -10.01 20.76
C ALA A 322 20.88 -8.65 20.70
N GLU A 323 21.53 -8.35 19.58
CA GLU A 323 21.98 -7.01 19.24
C GLU A 323 20.85 -6.31 18.49
N ILE A 324 20.38 -5.18 19.02
CA ILE A 324 19.23 -4.45 18.47
C ILE A 324 19.74 -3.09 18.02
N ASP A 325 19.73 -2.85 16.72
CA ASP A 325 20.07 -1.57 16.12
C ASP A 325 18.80 -0.81 15.72
N ILE A 326 18.71 0.43 16.22
CA ILE A 326 17.58 1.33 15.97
C ILE A 326 18.17 2.69 15.68
N ASP A 327 18.03 3.14 14.43
CA ASP A 327 18.50 4.45 14.02
C ASP A 327 17.80 5.58 14.80
N PHE A 328 18.48 6.69 15.02
CA PHE A 328 17.86 7.91 15.54
C PHE A 328 17.02 8.56 14.42
N PRO A 329 15.79 9.05 14.69
CA PRO A 329 15.17 9.26 16.00
C PRO A 329 14.34 8.09 16.54
N PHE A 330 14.28 6.94 15.87
CA PHE A 330 13.34 5.85 16.18
C PHE A 330 13.53 5.22 17.55
N ASN A 331 14.75 5.30 18.09
CA ASN A 331 15.04 4.82 19.44
C ASN A 331 14.21 5.51 20.54
N ILE A 332 13.64 6.70 20.28
CA ILE A 332 12.73 7.37 21.23
C ILE A 332 11.36 6.67 21.31
N TYR A 333 10.98 5.91 20.29
CA TYR A 333 9.73 5.17 20.21
C TYR A 333 9.83 3.74 20.75
N LEU A 334 11.02 3.24 21.07
CA LEU A 334 11.18 1.94 21.73
C LEU A 334 10.74 2.05 23.19
N GLN A 335 9.69 1.31 23.55
CA GLN A 335 9.24 1.15 24.93
C GLN A 335 9.98 0.00 25.63
N GLU A 336 9.98 -1.17 25.01
CA GLU A 336 10.53 -2.40 25.58
C GLU A 336 10.92 -3.37 24.47
N ALA A 337 11.99 -4.14 24.68
CA ALA A 337 12.29 -5.32 23.87
C ALA A 337 11.96 -6.57 24.70
N LYS A 338 11.30 -7.56 24.10
CA LYS A 338 10.84 -8.77 24.80
C LYS A 338 11.33 -10.04 24.14
N LEU A 339 11.57 -11.03 24.99
CA LEU A 339 11.67 -12.42 24.60
C LEU A 339 10.32 -13.10 24.81
N TYR A 340 9.81 -13.71 23.75
CA TYR A 340 8.66 -14.61 23.80
C TYR A 340 9.17 -16.04 23.71
N TYR A 341 8.80 -16.90 24.64
CA TYR A 341 9.26 -18.28 24.67
C TYR A 341 8.19 -19.27 25.13
N ARG A 342 8.30 -20.52 24.74
CA ARG A 342 7.42 -21.62 25.18
C ARG A 342 8.19 -22.93 25.27
N PHE A 343 7.66 -23.87 26.03
CA PHE A 343 8.31 -25.16 26.26
C PHE A 343 7.61 -26.30 25.51
N ASN A 344 8.41 -27.12 24.83
CA ASN A 344 7.94 -28.32 24.13
C ASN A 344 6.77 -27.99 23.18
N ASN A 345 5.60 -28.58 23.44
CA ASN A 345 4.40 -28.42 22.62
C ASN A 345 3.37 -27.48 23.27
N GLU A 346 3.79 -26.63 24.21
CA GLU A 346 2.91 -25.59 24.75
C GLU A 346 2.55 -24.59 23.65
N ILE A 347 1.30 -24.13 23.66
CA ILE A 347 0.77 -23.21 22.65
C ILE A 347 0.80 -21.75 23.10
N VAL A 348 0.99 -21.51 24.40
CA VAL A 348 1.00 -20.16 24.99
C VAL A 348 2.44 -19.69 25.09
N TRP A 349 2.71 -18.50 24.52
CA TRP A 349 3.98 -17.81 24.70
C TRP A 349 4.04 -17.15 26.08
N LEU A 350 5.08 -17.50 26.84
CA LEU A 350 5.53 -16.73 27.99
C LEU A 350 6.33 -15.53 27.48
N GLN A 351 6.35 -14.44 28.24
CA GLN A 351 7.08 -13.23 27.89
C GLN A 351 7.98 -12.79 29.04
N THR A 352 9.18 -12.32 28.71
CA THR A 352 10.09 -11.65 29.65
C THR A 352 10.72 -10.43 28.98
N PRO A 353 10.91 -9.32 29.70
CA PRO A 353 11.76 -8.22 29.22
C PRO A 353 13.16 -8.71 28.86
N LEU A 354 13.75 -8.08 27.86
CA LEU A 354 15.18 -8.08 27.65
C LEU A 354 15.80 -6.90 28.40
N ASP A 355 16.74 -7.19 29.29
CA ASP A 355 17.57 -6.17 29.92
C ASP A 355 18.61 -5.66 28.92
N ASN A 356 18.95 -4.36 28.95
CA ASN A 356 20.01 -3.77 28.13
C ASN A 356 21.25 -3.47 29.01
N PRO A 357 22.11 -4.46 29.30
CA PRO A 357 23.28 -4.27 30.17
C PRO A 357 24.41 -3.47 29.51
N VAL A 358 24.46 -3.45 28.18
CA VAL A 358 25.49 -2.78 27.36
C VAL A 358 24.79 -2.25 26.13
N ASP A 359 25.11 -1.01 25.72
CA ASP A 359 24.53 -0.33 24.54
C ASP A 359 24.29 -1.29 23.36
N ASN A 360 23.06 -1.29 22.85
CA ASN A 360 22.51 -2.16 21.80
C ASN A 360 22.50 -3.69 22.06
N VAL A 361 23.07 -4.19 23.16
CA VAL A 361 23.03 -5.63 23.50
C VAL A 361 21.97 -5.88 24.56
N PHE A 362 20.95 -6.63 24.17
CA PHE A 362 19.79 -6.98 24.97
C PHE A 362 19.87 -8.45 25.41
N GLU A 363 19.52 -8.74 26.66
CA GLU A 363 19.65 -10.08 27.26
C GLU A 363 18.39 -10.48 28.05
N ALA A 364 17.95 -11.72 27.89
CA ALA A 364 16.97 -12.35 28.77
C ALA A 364 17.49 -13.71 29.27
N THR A 365 17.02 -14.09 30.46
CA THR A 365 17.34 -15.39 31.06
C THR A 365 16.09 -16.22 31.31
N ILE A 366 16.13 -17.50 30.95
CA ILE A 366 15.12 -18.50 31.30
C ILE A 366 15.70 -19.40 32.41
N ASP A 367 14.90 -19.67 33.44
CA ASP A 367 15.27 -20.58 34.54
C ASP A 367 15.66 -21.97 34.02
N ALA A 368 16.56 -22.64 34.73
CA ALA A 368 17.02 -24.00 34.41
C ALA A 368 15.85 -24.96 34.16
N GLN A 369 15.90 -25.66 33.03
CA GLN A 369 14.86 -26.59 32.59
C GLN A 369 15.33 -28.05 32.66
N PRO A 370 14.42 -29.03 32.84
CA PRO A 370 14.77 -30.45 32.78
C PRO A 370 15.44 -30.84 31.45
N GLU A 371 16.38 -31.78 31.53
CA GLU A 371 17.00 -32.41 30.34
C GLU A 371 15.92 -32.96 29.40
N GLY A 372 16.07 -32.65 28.11
CA GLY A 372 15.11 -33.00 27.06
C GLY A 372 14.05 -31.95 26.76
N THR A 373 14.03 -30.83 27.48
CA THR A 373 13.15 -29.69 27.16
C THR A 373 13.57 -29.04 25.84
N VAL A 374 12.61 -28.78 24.97
CA VAL A 374 12.77 -27.89 23.81
C VAL A 374 12.23 -26.52 24.19
N VAL A 375 13.03 -25.47 24.03
CA VAL A 375 12.60 -24.08 24.19
C VAL A 375 12.44 -23.49 22.80
N SER A 376 11.24 -23.08 22.42
CA SER A 376 11.01 -22.27 21.22
C SER A 376 10.95 -20.81 21.63
N TYR A 377 11.54 -19.89 20.86
CA TYR A 377 11.55 -18.47 21.19
C TYR A 377 11.69 -17.53 19.99
N PHE A 378 11.25 -16.28 20.17
CA PHE A 378 11.48 -15.17 19.25
C PHE A 378 11.63 -13.87 20.04
N PHE A 379 12.23 -12.85 19.42
CA PHE A 379 12.38 -11.52 19.96
C PHE A 379 11.34 -10.59 19.35
N GLY A 380 10.81 -9.65 20.14
CA GLY A 380 9.86 -8.64 19.68
C GLY A 380 10.16 -7.28 20.26
N LEU A 381 10.09 -6.23 19.44
CA LEU A 381 10.15 -4.83 19.90
C LEU A 381 8.75 -4.30 20.12
N ILE A 382 8.56 -3.55 21.20
CA ILE A 382 7.32 -2.88 21.53
C ILE A 382 7.54 -1.38 21.51
N ASP A 383 6.70 -0.68 20.78
CA ASP A 383 6.74 0.78 20.71
C ASP A 383 6.04 1.45 21.91
N ILE A 384 6.16 2.77 22.03
CA ILE A 384 5.51 3.55 23.11
C ILE A 384 3.98 3.54 23.06
N TYR A 385 3.38 2.97 22.01
CA TYR A 385 1.94 2.79 21.83
C TYR A 385 1.48 1.35 22.09
N ASP A 386 2.35 0.51 22.66
CA ASP A 386 2.12 -0.90 22.99
C ASP A 386 1.95 -1.84 21.77
N ASN A 387 2.33 -1.42 20.55
CA ASN A 387 2.35 -2.30 19.38
C ASN A 387 3.61 -3.16 19.37
N ILE A 388 3.47 -4.44 19.03
CA ILE A 388 4.62 -5.25 18.61
C ILE A 388 4.94 -4.91 17.16
N THR A 389 6.18 -4.54 16.91
CA THR A 389 6.57 -3.85 15.67
C THR A 389 7.51 -4.73 14.84
N THR A 390 8.70 -5.00 15.38
CA THR A 390 9.71 -5.86 14.75
C THR A 390 9.81 -7.17 15.51
N VAL A 391 9.76 -8.27 14.76
CA VAL A 391 9.78 -9.64 15.29
C VAL A 391 10.89 -10.41 14.60
N GLU A 392 11.71 -11.09 15.38
CA GLU A 392 12.82 -11.92 14.89
C GLU A 392 12.81 -13.31 15.54
N PRO A 393 12.63 -14.41 14.78
CA PRO A 393 12.57 -14.48 13.31
C PRO A 393 11.34 -13.81 12.71
N THR A 394 11.51 -13.18 11.54
CA THR A 394 10.40 -12.56 10.81
C THR A 394 9.27 -13.57 10.59
N GLY A 395 8.04 -13.18 10.97
CA GLY A 395 6.85 -14.03 10.84
C GLY A 395 6.55 -14.95 12.03
N ALA A 396 7.41 -15.03 13.05
CA ALA A 396 7.20 -15.92 14.20
C ALA A 396 5.98 -15.55 15.08
N PHE A 397 5.45 -14.34 14.92
CA PHE A 397 4.28 -13.81 15.62
C PHE A 397 3.12 -13.51 14.67
N GLN A 398 2.79 -14.48 13.81
CA GLN A 398 1.61 -14.42 12.92
C GLN A 398 0.64 -15.57 13.20
N ASP A 399 -0.56 -15.51 12.62
CA ASP A 399 -1.56 -16.58 12.75
C ASP A 399 -1.07 -17.90 12.13
N ASP A 400 -0.36 -17.80 11.01
CA ASP A 400 0.39 -18.87 10.35
C ASP A 400 1.90 -18.57 10.47
N PRO A 401 2.53 -18.88 11.62
CA PRO A 401 3.85 -18.38 11.94
C PRO A 401 4.97 -19.15 11.22
N THR A 402 6.03 -18.43 10.87
CA THR A 402 7.31 -19.02 10.48
C THR A 402 7.97 -19.74 11.67
N LEU A 403 9.02 -20.51 11.40
CA LEU A 403 9.74 -21.21 12.46
C LEU A 403 10.43 -20.23 13.42
N PRO A 404 10.19 -20.31 14.74
CA PRO A 404 10.94 -19.55 15.73
C PRO A 404 12.35 -20.16 15.92
N TYR A 405 13.17 -19.53 16.75
CA TYR A 405 14.41 -20.14 17.22
C TYR A 405 14.12 -21.32 18.18
N PHE A 406 15.07 -22.26 18.27
CA PHE A 406 14.98 -23.43 19.16
C PHE A 406 16.26 -23.67 19.97
N THR A 407 16.11 -23.95 21.26
CA THR A 407 17.19 -24.44 22.14
C THR A 407 16.82 -25.79 22.75
N LEU A 408 17.75 -26.76 22.68
CA LEU A 408 17.61 -28.08 23.31
C LEU A 408 18.34 -28.16 24.65
N ILE A 409 17.61 -28.46 25.72
CA ILE A 409 18.18 -28.44 27.08
C ILE A 409 18.78 -29.79 27.46
N GLY A 410 20.02 -29.78 27.92
CA GLY A 410 20.78 -30.95 28.38
C GLY A 410 21.14 -31.94 27.27
N MET A 411 20.95 -31.57 26.00
CA MET A 411 21.27 -32.39 24.85
C MET A 411 22.66 -32.06 24.30
N ASN A 412 23.31 -33.07 23.69
CA ASN A 412 24.55 -32.85 22.94
C ASN A 412 24.27 -33.09 21.46
N LYS A 413 24.77 -32.21 20.59
CA LYS A 413 24.74 -32.41 19.15
C LYS A 413 25.52 -33.68 18.79
N VAL A 414 24.84 -34.65 18.17
CA VAL A 414 25.45 -35.91 17.70
C VAL A 414 25.70 -35.86 16.20
N LEU A 415 24.70 -35.41 15.45
CA LEU A 415 24.70 -35.21 14.01
C LEU A 415 23.94 -33.91 13.70
N GLU A 416 24.23 -33.33 12.55
CA GLU A 416 23.58 -32.12 12.01
C GLU A 416 23.36 -32.38 10.53
N HIS A 417 22.21 -31.97 10.02
CA HIS A 417 21.94 -32.01 8.59
C HIS A 417 21.49 -30.63 8.15
N ASP A 418 22.33 -29.94 7.41
CA ASP A 418 22.07 -28.59 6.90
C ASP A 418 21.57 -28.60 5.45
N SER A 419 21.45 -29.78 4.84
CA SER A 419 21.03 -29.97 3.45
C SER A 419 22.07 -29.60 2.40
N ASP A 420 23.26 -29.18 2.82
CA ASP A 420 24.32 -28.74 1.92
C ASP A 420 25.65 -29.43 2.25
N ILE A 421 26.36 -28.94 3.27
CA ILE A 421 27.71 -29.40 3.61
C ILE A 421 27.64 -30.68 4.45
N SER A 422 26.56 -30.83 5.23
CA SER A 422 26.28 -31.94 6.11
C SER A 422 24.95 -32.58 5.73
N GLU A 423 25.01 -33.63 4.91
CA GLU A 423 23.81 -34.37 4.44
C GLU A 423 23.65 -35.77 5.06
N ASP A 424 24.53 -36.17 5.98
CA ASP A 424 24.50 -37.53 6.56
C ASP A 424 23.75 -37.56 7.90
N LEU A 425 22.48 -37.94 7.85
CA LEU A 425 21.63 -38.21 9.01
C LEU A 425 21.96 -39.53 9.74
N GLY A 426 22.96 -40.28 9.30
CA GLY A 426 23.39 -41.53 9.90
C GLY A 426 22.35 -42.65 9.73
N GLU A 427 21.75 -43.10 10.83
CA GLU A 427 20.71 -44.15 10.80
C GLU A 427 19.29 -43.57 10.67
N PHE A 428 19.12 -42.25 10.65
CA PHE A 428 17.82 -41.62 10.42
C PHE A 428 17.48 -41.62 8.93
N GLU A 429 16.26 -42.04 8.61
CA GLU A 429 15.70 -42.04 7.26
C GLU A 429 14.40 -41.22 7.26
N THR A 430 14.17 -40.40 6.23
CA THR A 430 12.88 -39.72 6.02
C THR A 430 11.85 -40.66 5.42
N GLY A 431 10.56 -40.33 5.55
CA GLY A 431 9.49 -41.06 4.85
C GLY A 431 9.25 -42.50 5.32
N VAL A 432 9.68 -42.84 6.55
CA VAL A 432 9.49 -44.20 7.08
C VAL A 432 8.01 -44.52 7.28
N ALA A 433 7.62 -45.79 7.10
CA ALA A 433 6.21 -46.19 7.15
C ALA A 433 5.50 -45.96 8.52
N SER A 434 6.25 -45.64 9.57
CA SER A 434 5.75 -45.28 10.90
C SER A 434 5.71 -43.77 11.17
N ASP A 435 6.08 -42.94 10.19
CA ASP A 435 6.00 -41.49 10.29
C ASP A 435 4.54 -41.04 10.54
N LEU A 436 4.38 -40.01 11.36
CA LEU A 436 3.09 -39.42 11.73
C LEU A 436 2.81 -38.11 10.97
N ALA A 437 3.60 -37.74 9.97
CA ALA A 437 3.39 -36.55 9.17
C ALA A 437 2.04 -36.59 8.43
N THR A 438 1.23 -35.56 8.63
CA THR A 438 -0.12 -35.42 8.06
C THR A 438 -0.22 -34.35 6.96
N ALA A 439 0.80 -33.51 6.81
CA ALA A 439 0.89 -32.39 5.85
C ALA A 439 2.02 -32.65 4.83
N GLY A 440 1.96 -33.81 4.18
CA GLY A 440 3.04 -34.29 3.31
C GLY A 440 4.15 -35.05 4.05
N GLN A 441 5.11 -35.58 3.29
CA GLN A 441 6.26 -36.33 3.80
C GLN A 441 7.51 -35.55 3.40
N TRP A 442 8.37 -35.24 4.35
CA TRP A 442 9.60 -34.50 4.06
C TRP A 442 10.52 -35.30 3.14
N GLU A 443 10.91 -34.69 2.04
CA GLU A 443 11.95 -35.14 1.12
C GLU A 443 13.04 -34.08 1.01
N LEU A 444 14.28 -34.51 0.83
CA LEU A 444 15.42 -33.63 0.57
C LEU A 444 15.60 -33.54 -0.95
N ASN A 445 15.40 -32.36 -1.53
CA ASN A 445 15.39 -32.18 -2.98
C ASN A 445 15.74 -30.75 -3.37
N ILE A 446 16.10 -30.53 -4.65
CA ILE A 446 16.32 -29.19 -5.21
C ILE A 446 14.95 -28.61 -5.52
N PRO A 447 14.52 -27.46 -4.97
CA PRO A 447 13.22 -26.88 -5.25
C PRO A 447 12.96 -26.67 -6.75
N ILE A 448 11.73 -26.92 -7.19
CA ILE A 448 11.26 -26.58 -8.53
C ILE A 448 10.14 -25.59 -8.30
N GLY A 449 10.43 -24.32 -8.53
CA GLY A 449 9.41 -23.29 -8.39
C GLY A 449 8.37 -23.40 -9.48
N SER A 450 7.12 -23.19 -9.11
CA SER A 450 5.98 -23.01 -10.01
C SER A 450 5.52 -21.56 -9.97
N TYR A 451 4.93 -21.09 -11.07
CA TYR A 451 4.48 -19.70 -11.21
C TYR A 451 3.10 -19.68 -11.83
N ALA A 452 2.21 -18.80 -11.37
CA ALA A 452 0.94 -18.58 -12.05
C ALA A 452 1.16 -17.98 -13.45
N ASN A 453 2.22 -17.18 -13.61
CA ASN A 453 2.73 -16.67 -14.86
C ASN A 453 4.27 -16.85 -14.94
N LEU A 454 4.73 -17.68 -15.88
CA LEU A 454 6.16 -18.01 -16.02
C LEU A 454 7.09 -16.82 -16.26
N ASP A 455 6.55 -15.75 -16.86
CA ASP A 455 7.34 -14.56 -17.20
C ASP A 455 7.36 -13.55 -16.04
N ASP A 456 6.70 -13.87 -14.93
CA ASP A 456 6.52 -13.00 -13.78
C ASP A 456 6.92 -13.72 -12.47
N PRO A 457 8.14 -13.46 -11.96
CA PRO A 457 8.65 -14.10 -10.76
C PRO A 457 7.83 -13.79 -9.50
N GLU A 458 7.03 -12.72 -9.50
CA GLU A 458 6.17 -12.33 -8.37
C GLU A 458 4.96 -13.27 -8.25
N THR A 459 4.62 -13.99 -9.33
CA THR A 459 3.55 -14.99 -9.31
C THR A 459 3.99 -16.37 -8.82
N ILE A 460 5.09 -16.44 -8.06
CA ILE A 460 5.61 -17.71 -7.53
C ILE A 460 4.56 -18.39 -6.64
N MET A 461 4.33 -19.67 -6.91
CA MET A 461 3.36 -20.52 -6.22
C MET A 461 4.05 -21.61 -5.38
N SER A 462 5.32 -21.90 -5.65
CA SER A 462 6.15 -22.76 -4.80
C SER A 462 7.61 -22.31 -4.87
N PRO A 463 8.39 -22.47 -3.80
CA PRO A 463 9.77 -22.02 -3.75
C PRO A 463 10.63 -22.59 -4.89
N ASN A 464 11.50 -21.77 -5.46
CA ASN A 464 12.34 -22.13 -6.61
C ASN A 464 13.82 -22.34 -6.25
N MET A 465 14.20 -22.04 -5.01
CA MET A 465 15.58 -22.15 -4.54
C MET A 465 15.61 -22.37 -3.03
N ASP A 466 16.75 -22.87 -2.55
CA ASP A 466 17.09 -22.85 -1.14
C ASP A 466 17.52 -21.42 -0.69
N HIS A 467 17.30 -21.10 0.58
CA HIS A 467 17.58 -19.79 1.17
C HIS A 467 18.54 -19.87 2.37
N THR A 468 19.30 -20.96 2.50
CA THR A 468 20.31 -21.10 3.55
C THR A 468 21.37 -20.00 3.40
N PRO A 469 21.62 -19.17 4.44
CA PRO A 469 22.68 -18.17 4.39
C PRO A 469 24.04 -18.85 4.17
N ASP A 470 24.84 -18.36 3.22
CA ASP A 470 26.14 -18.86 2.72
C ASP A 470 26.16 -19.56 1.33
N ASP A 471 25.12 -19.33 0.50
CA ASP A 471 25.11 -19.18 -0.98
C ASP A 471 25.77 -20.27 -1.85
N ASP A 472 25.81 -21.53 -1.38
CA ASP A 472 26.14 -22.71 -2.21
C ASP A 472 25.09 -23.85 -2.06
N GLY A 473 23.95 -23.57 -1.41
CA GLY A 473 22.95 -24.60 -1.10
C GLY A 473 22.11 -25.03 -2.30
N GLU A 474 22.05 -26.34 -2.56
CA GLU A 474 21.29 -26.92 -3.68
C GLU A 474 20.01 -27.63 -3.21
N LEU A 475 20.01 -28.22 -2.01
CA LEU A 475 18.91 -29.03 -1.51
C LEU A 475 18.22 -28.35 -0.33
N CYS A 476 16.92 -28.56 -0.20
CA CYS A 476 16.22 -28.27 1.04
C CYS A 476 15.16 -29.35 1.32
N PHE A 477 14.71 -29.39 2.57
CA PHE A 477 13.59 -30.25 2.94
C PHE A 477 12.29 -29.61 2.45
N ILE A 478 11.52 -30.36 1.66
CA ILE A 478 10.21 -29.97 1.15
C ILE A 478 9.20 -31.10 1.42
N THR A 479 7.94 -30.78 1.66
CA THR A 479 6.89 -31.78 1.90
C THR A 479 6.23 -32.26 0.61
N GLN A 480 6.29 -31.46 -0.46
CA GLN A 480 5.84 -31.72 -1.83
C GLN A 480 6.58 -30.80 -2.82
N GLN A 481 6.63 -31.16 -4.11
CA GLN A 481 7.34 -30.41 -5.14
C GLN A 481 6.52 -30.25 -6.42
N ALA A 482 6.62 -29.08 -7.07
CA ALA A 482 5.97 -28.87 -8.35
C ALA A 482 6.64 -29.73 -9.43
N ALA A 483 5.82 -30.37 -10.28
CA ALA A 483 6.35 -31.20 -11.36
C ALA A 483 7.08 -30.38 -12.45
N SER A 484 6.83 -29.07 -12.53
CA SER A 484 7.43 -28.14 -13.48
C SER A 484 7.14 -26.69 -13.10
N PRO A 485 7.82 -25.70 -13.72
CA PRO A 485 7.48 -24.29 -13.57
C PRO A 485 6.04 -23.91 -13.95
N THR A 486 5.37 -24.72 -14.77
CA THR A 486 3.95 -24.56 -15.13
C THR A 486 3.00 -25.40 -14.25
N GLY A 487 3.49 -25.92 -13.12
CA GLY A 487 2.70 -26.71 -12.19
C GLY A 487 1.51 -25.91 -11.65
N SER A 488 0.38 -26.58 -11.46
CA SER A 488 -0.82 -25.95 -10.88
C SER A 488 -0.60 -25.65 -9.40
N MET A 489 -1.31 -24.65 -8.88
CA MET A 489 -1.39 -24.33 -7.45
C MET A 489 -1.85 -25.50 -6.56
N TYR A 490 -2.48 -26.50 -7.17
CA TYR A 490 -2.98 -27.70 -6.50
C TYR A 490 -2.04 -28.91 -6.63
N ASP A 491 -0.91 -28.76 -7.33
CA ASP A 491 0.06 -29.85 -7.52
C ASP A 491 1.06 -29.97 -6.35
N THR A 492 1.07 -29.00 -5.42
CA THR A 492 1.93 -28.93 -4.23
C THR A 492 1.16 -28.47 -3.00
N ASP A 493 1.54 -28.96 -1.81
CA ASP A 493 1.24 -28.26 -0.55
C ASP A 493 1.97 -26.92 -0.60
N VAL A 494 1.20 -25.85 -0.59
CA VAL A 494 1.69 -24.50 -0.32
C VAL A 494 1.02 -24.15 1.00
N ASP A 495 1.67 -24.51 2.09
CA ASP A 495 1.29 -24.06 3.43
C ASP A 495 1.87 -22.67 3.66
#